data_AF-A0A844ENW4-F1
#
_entry.id   AF-A0A844ENW4-F1
#
_cell.length_a   1.000
_cell.length_b   1.000
_cell.length_c   1.000
_cell.angle_alpha   90.00
_cell.angle_beta   90.00
_cell.angle_gamma   90.00
#
_symmetry.space_group_name_H-M   'P 1'
#
loop_
_entity.id
_entity.type
_entity.pdbx_description
1 polymer ?
#
loop_
_entity_poly.entity_id
_entity_poly.type
_entity_poly.pdbx_seq_one_letter_code
_entity_poly.pdbx_strand_id
1 'polypeptide(L)'
;MLKNLLKYIQEEHVAEQLYHSLIGIEIEEHRIDQHGQLSQLPYPKHLGSRRYHPYFQSDFSESMSELITDPNPNIGGVLDQLDTLQTVLARSIHKSEAFWPLSMPPAM
;
A
#
# COMPACT_ATOMS: atom_id res chain seq x y z
N MET A 1 -31.03 11.54 -6.75
CA MET A 1 -30.19 12.73 -6.55
C MET A 1 -29.17 12.98 -7.67
N LEU A 2 -28.76 11.97 -8.47
CA LEU A 2 -27.68 12.11 -9.46
C LEU A 2 -28.09 12.44 -10.91
N LYS A 3 -29.39 12.45 -11.26
CA LYS A 3 -29.83 12.59 -12.68
C LYS A 3 -29.42 13.92 -13.35
N ASN A 4 -29.09 14.95 -12.58
CA ASN A 4 -28.78 16.28 -13.11
C ASN A 4 -27.28 16.62 -13.04
N LEU A 5 -26.47 15.89 -12.28
CA LEU A 5 -25.07 16.26 -12.03
C LEU A 5 -24.22 16.17 -13.31
N LEU A 6 -24.35 15.08 -14.07
CA LEU A 6 -23.62 14.89 -15.33
C LEU A 6 -23.97 15.99 -16.34
N LYS A 7 -25.24 16.38 -16.40
CA LYS A 7 -25.73 17.45 -17.26
C LYS A 7 -25.07 18.79 -16.92
N TYR A 8 -25.04 19.16 -15.64
CA TYR A 8 -24.39 20.40 -15.19
C TYR A 8 -22.87 20.38 -15.43
N ILE A 9 -22.19 19.25 -15.22
CA ILE A 9 -20.75 19.12 -15.51
C ILE A 9 -20.47 19.36 -17.00
N GLN A 10 -21.34 18.88 -17.88
CA GLN A 10 -21.24 19.07 -19.32
C GLN A 10 -21.55 20.52 -19.73
N GLU A 11 -22.63 21.10 -19.21
CA GLU A 11 -23.06 22.47 -19.51
C GLU A 11 -22.06 23.52 -19.02
N GLU A 12 -21.47 23.32 -17.84
CA GLU A 12 -20.47 24.23 -17.26
C GLU A 12 -19.05 23.98 -17.80
N HIS A 13 -18.85 22.98 -18.67
CA HIS A 13 -17.54 22.59 -19.22
C HIS A 13 -16.48 22.29 -18.14
N VAL A 14 -16.89 21.70 -17.01
CA VAL A 14 -16.02 21.44 -15.84
C VAL A 14 -15.60 19.97 -15.68
N ALA A 15 -15.69 19.17 -16.74
CA ALA A 15 -15.39 17.73 -16.67
C ALA A 15 -13.90 17.45 -16.38
N GLU A 16 -13.00 18.28 -16.91
CA GLU A 16 -11.54 18.09 -16.77
C GLU A 16 -11.08 18.24 -15.31
N GLN A 17 -11.69 19.17 -14.57
CA GLN A 17 -11.39 19.44 -13.17
C GLN A 17 -11.68 18.25 -12.26
N LEU A 18 -12.56 17.32 -12.67
CA LEU A 18 -12.82 16.08 -11.93
C LEU A 18 -11.63 15.11 -11.96
N TYR A 19 -10.72 15.27 -12.94
CA TYR A 19 -9.51 14.46 -13.07
C TYR A 19 -8.27 15.14 -12.47
N HIS A 20 -8.39 16.37 -11.95
CA HIS A 20 -7.31 17.10 -11.30
C HIS A 20 -7.10 16.66 -9.85
N SER A 21 -6.78 15.37 -9.66
CA SER A 21 -6.42 14.81 -8.36
C SER A 21 -5.10 14.04 -8.46
N LEU A 22 -4.46 13.86 -7.30
CA LEU A 22 -3.38 12.91 -7.14
C LEU A 22 -3.95 11.65 -6.49
N ILE A 23 -3.35 10.50 -6.79
CA ILE A 23 -3.73 9.20 -6.27
C ILE A 23 -2.55 8.65 -5.48
N GLY A 24 -2.81 8.27 -4.23
CA GLY A 24 -1.91 7.48 -3.40
C GLY A 24 -2.57 6.16 -3.03
N ILE A 25 -1.74 5.17 -2.72
CA ILE A 25 -2.12 3.84 -2.25
C ILE A 25 -1.34 3.55 -0.96
N GLU A 26 -2.07 3.02 0.01
CA GLU A 26 -1.55 2.40 1.23
C GLU A 26 -1.93 0.92 1.22
N ILE A 27 -0.99 0.03 1.51
CA ILE A 27 -1.21 -1.41 1.63
C ILE A 27 -0.64 -1.92 2.93
N GLU A 28 -1.45 -2.70 3.65
CA GLU A 28 -1.05 -3.44 4.84
C GLU A 28 -0.95 -4.93 4.51
N GLU A 29 0.18 -5.55 4.86
CA GLU A 29 0.43 -6.97 4.63
C GLU A 29 1.15 -7.63 5.80
N HIS A 30 0.67 -8.81 6.22
CA HIS A 30 1.32 -9.58 7.26
C HIS A 30 2.49 -10.40 6.71
N ARG A 31 3.62 -10.38 7.42
CA ARG A 31 4.68 -11.38 7.27
C ARG A 31 4.25 -12.68 7.94
N ILE A 32 4.42 -13.79 7.23
CA ILE A 32 4.13 -15.14 7.71
C ILE A 32 5.36 -16.03 7.60
N ASP A 33 5.40 -17.10 8.39
CA ASP A 33 6.38 -18.18 8.26
C ASP A 33 5.98 -19.17 7.14
N GLN A 34 6.83 -20.19 6.92
CA GLN A 34 6.60 -21.25 5.93
C GLN A 34 5.37 -22.13 6.22
N HIS A 35 4.80 -22.03 7.43
CA HIS A 35 3.59 -22.76 7.84
C HIS A 35 2.33 -21.89 7.73
N GLY A 36 2.46 -20.65 7.27
CA GLY A 36 1.37 -19.70 7.15
C GLY A 36 0.98 -19.04 8.47
N GLN A 37 1.79 -19.13 9.51
CA GLN A 37 1.54 -18.44 10.78
C GLN A 37 2.18 -17.05 10.78
N LEU A 38 1.65 -16.12 11.58
CA LEU A 38 2.26 -14.79 11.72
C LEU A 38 3.71 -14.87 12.17
N SER A 39 4.60 -14.20 11.43
CA SER A 39 6.02 -14.19 11.72
C SER A 39 6.30 -13.54 13.09
N GLN A 40 7.22 -14.15 13.84
CA GLN A 40 7.76 -13.62 15.09
C GLN A 40 9.14 -12.97 14.90
N LEU A 41 9.63 -12.90 13.66
CA LEU A 41 10.91 -12.29 13.35
C LEU A 41 10.81 -10.75 13.39
N PRO A 42 11.84 -10.07 13.90
CA PRO A 42 11.86 -8.62 13.97
C PRO A 42 11.87 -8.00 12.57
N TYR A 43 11.38 -6.77 12.48
CA TYR A 43 11.44 -5.97 11.26
C TYR A 43 12.88 -5.85 10.73
N PRO A 44 13.09 -5.90 9.40
CA PRO A 44 14.43 -5.80 8.82
C PRO A 44 15.09 -4.45 9.12
N LYS A 45 16.12 -4.45 9.96
CA LYS A 45 16.79 -3.23 10.45
C LYS A 45 17.38 -2.35 9.34
N HIS A 46 17.74 -2.93 8.20
CA HIS A 46 18.31 -2.19 7.06
C HIS A 46 17.29 -1.35 6.30
N LEU A 47 15.98 -1.55 6.52
CA LEU A 47 14.92 -0.70 5.99
C LEU A 47 14.71 0.57 6.83
N GLY A 48 15.50 0.78 7.88
CA GLY A 48 15.44 1.96 8.73
C GLY A 48 14.30 1.91 9.75
N SER A 49 13.94 3.06 10.30
CA SER A 49 12.94 3.18 11.35
C SER A 49 11.54 3.28 10.80
N ARG A 50 10.68 2.35 11.21
CA ARG A 50 9.24 2.33 10.88
C ARG A 50 8.49 3.56 11.37
N ARG A 51 9.02 4.30 12.36
CA ARG A 51 8.37 5.48 12.95
C ARG A 51 8.34 6.71 12.03
N TYR A 52 9.29 6.80 11.11
CA TYR A 52 9.46 8.00 10.28
C TYR A 52 9.81 7.70 8.82
N HIS A 53 9.97 6.44 8.44
CA HIS A 53 10.26 6.10 7.06
C HIS A 53 9.01 6.35 6.21
N PRO A 54 9.07 7.17 5.15
CA PRO A 54 7.88 7.63 4.44
C PRO A 54 7.15 6.50 3.71
N TYR A 55 7.88 5.46 3.28
CA TYR A 55 7.34 4.38 2.44
C TYR A 55 7.10 3.05 3.16
N PHE A 56 7.69 2.85 4.34
CA PHE A 56 7.67 1.55 5.03
C PHE A 56 7.43 1.77 6.51
N GLN A 57 6.22 1.47 6.97
CA GLN A 57 5.81 1.68 8.35
C GLN A 57 5.36 0.36 9.01
N SER A 58 4.95 0.48 10.27
CA SER A 58 4.14 -0.50 10.99
C SER A 58 2.88 0.21 11.39
N ASP A 59 1.74 -0.39 11.08
CA ASP A 59 0.51 -0.07 11.77
C ASP A 59 0.48 -0.83 13.13
N PHE A 60 -0.40 -1.80 13.34
CA PHE A 60 -0.66 -2.35 14.68
C PHE A 60 0.37 -3.36 15.22
N SER A 61 0.98 -4.19 14.37
CA SER A 61 1.81 -5.33 14.83
C SER A 61 3.20 -5.38 14.19
N GLU A 62 4.13 -6.06 14.87
CA GLU A 62 5.51 -6.18 14.37
C GLU A 62 5.58 -6.97 13.05
N SER A 63 4.67 -7.92 12.85
CA SER A 63 4.57 -8.73 11.64
C SER A 63 3.84 -8.03 10.50
N MET A 64 3.04 -6.99 10.76
CA MET A 64 2.31 -6.26 9.73
C MET A 64 3.15 -5.13 9.18
N SER A 65 3.44 -5.17 7.87
CA SER A 65 4.15 -4.11 7.15
C SER A 65 3.14 -3.22 6.45
N GLU A 66 3.37 -1.92 6.48
CA GLU A 66 2.55 -0.92 5.78
C GLU A 66 3.40 -0.23 4.73
N LEU A 67 2.94 -0.23 3.48
CA LEU A 67 3.57 0.43 2.36
C LEU A 67 2.74 1.62 1.95
N ILE A 68 3.40 2.76 1.79
CA ILE A 68 2.76 4.03 1.47
C ILE A 68 3.43 4.56 0.21
N THR A 69 2.65 4.87 -0.82
CA THR A 69 3.14 5.50 -2.06
C THR A 69 3.04 7.01 -2.00
N ASP A 70 3.83 7.71 -2.82
CA ASP A 70 3.66 9.14 -2.99
C ASP A 70 2.36 9.44 -3.76
N PRO A 71 1.79 10.64 -3.61
CA PRO A 71 0.69 11.09 -4.47
C PRO A 71 1.15 11.19 -5.93
N ASN A 72 0.55 10.41 -6.81
CA ASN A 72 0.88 10.34 -8.23
C ASN A 72 -0.20 10.97 -9.11
N PRO A 73 0.14 11.60 -10.25
CA PRO A 73 -0.82 12.23 -11.15
C PRO A 73 -1.61 11.24 -12.01
N ASN A 74 -1.26 9.95 -11.99
CA ASN A 74 -1.95 8.92 -12.75
C ASN A 74 -1.80 7.54 -12.10
N ILE A 75 -2.68 6.62 -12.51
CA ILE A 75 -2.75 5.24 -11.99
C ILE A 75 -1.47 4.44 -12.31
N GLY A 76 -0.85 4.66 -13.47
CA GLY A 76 0.37 3.93 -13.84
C GLY A 76 1.51 4.22 -12.87
N GLY A 77 1.77 5.50 -12.59
CA GLY A 77 2.84 5.92 -11.69
C GLY A 77 2.69 5.37 -10.26
N VAL A 78 1.47 5.38 -9.71
CA VAL A 78 1.24 4.83 -8.36
C VAL A 78 1.45 3.32 -8.32
N LEU A 79 1.03 2.59 -9.37
CA LEU A 79 1.23 1.14 -9.44
C LEU A 79 2.70 0.76 -9.65
N ASP A 80 3.44 1.50 -10.48
CA ASP A 80 4.88 1.29 -10.68
C ASP A 80 5.68 1.55 -9.38
N GLN A 81 5.30 2.60 -8.65
CA GLN A 81 5.90 2.89 -7.35
C GLN A 81 5.58 1.79 -6.33
N LEU A 82 4.32 1.35 -6.26
CA LEU A 82 3.89 0.29 -5.37
C LEU A 82 4.64 -1.02 -5.64
N ASP A 83 4.75 -1.44 -6.91
CA ASP A 83 5.49 -2.64 -7.32
C ASP A 83 6.97 -2.55 -6.91
N THR A 84 7.57 -1.37 -7.09
CA THR A 84 8.95 -1.10 -6.66
C THR A 84 9.10 -1.27 -5.16
N LEU A 85 8.19 -0.69 -4.36
CA LEU A 85 8.23 -0.76 -2.90
C LEU A 85 8.01 -2.20 -2.40
N GLN A 86 7.01 -2.90 -2.93
CA GLN A 86 6.76 -4.32 -2.61
C GLN A 86 7.95 -5.20 -2.98
N THR A 87 8.60 -4.94 -4.12
CA THR A 87 9.81 -5.67 -4.53
C THR A 87 10.97 -5.44 -3.56
N VAL A 88 11.20 -4.19 -3.12
CA VAL A 88 12.25 -3.87 -2.15
C VAL A 88 11.97 -4.55 -0.81
N LEU A 89 10.73 -4.49 -0.33
CA LEU A 89 10.31 -5.10 0.91
C LEU A 89 10.43 -6.63 0.86
N ALA A 90 9.92 -7.29 -0.18
CA ALA A 90 10.02 -8.74 -0.37
C ALA A 90 11.48 -9.24 -0.45
N ARG A 91 12.39 -8.44 -1.00
CA ARG A 91 13.82 -8.75 -1.02
C ARG A 91 14.53 -8.49 0.32
N SER A 92 13.86 -7.82 1.25
CA SER A 92 14.42 -7.38 2.52
C SER A 92 13.98 -8.22 3.72
N ILE A 93 12.87 -8.95 3.62
CA ILE A 93 12.44 -9.87 4.68
C ILE A 93 13.32 -11.11 4.76
N HIS A 94 13.20 -11.87 5.86
CA HIS A 94 13.98 -13.09 6.01
C HIS A 94 13.55 -14.14 4.96
N LYS A 95 14.49 -14.98 4.49
CA LYS A 95 14.22 -15.98 3.43
C LYS A 95 13.18 -17.04 3.81
N SER A 96 12.92 -17.19 5.11
CA SER A 96 11.89 -18.10 5.62
C SER A 96 10.54 -17.42 5.83
N GLU A 97 10.43 -16.13 5.55
CA GLU A 97 9.17 -15.39 5.59
C GLU A 97 8.56 -15.26 4.19
N ALA A 98 7.25 -15.06 4.16
CA ALA A 98 6.50 -14.64 2.99
C ALA A 98 5.44 -13.60 3.40
N PHE A 99 4.71 -13.03 2.44
CA PHE A 99 3.57 -12.16 2.70
C PHE A 99 2.26 -12.93 2.63
N TRP A 100 1.35 -12.60 3.54
CA TRP A 100 -0.01 -13.10 3.54
C TRP A 100 -0.86 -12.31 2.54
N PRO A 101 -1.47 -12.95 1.53
CA PRO A 101 -2.09 -12.24 0.41
C PRO A 101 -3.55 -11.82 0.64
N LEU A 102 -4.12 -12.10 1.82
CA LEU A 102 -5.54 -11.89 2.11
C LEU A 102 -5.71 -10.84 3.21
N SER A 103 -6.84 -10.12 3.20
CA SER A 103 -7.13 -9.09 4.20
C SER A 103 -7.36 -9.65 5.60
N MET A 104 -7.99 -10.82 5.71
CA MET A 104 -8.16 -11.49 7.00
C MET A 104 -6.88 -12.23 7.36
N PRO A 105 -6.35 -12.08 8.59
CA PRO A 105 -5.08 -12.70 8.98
C PRO A 105 -5.15 -14.23 8.89
N PRO A 106 -4.00 -14.91 8.79
CA PRO A 106 -3.96 -16.36 8.92
C PRO A 106 -4.53 -16.79 10.28
N ALA A 107 -5.01 -18.03 10.36
CA ALA A 107 -5.55 -18.57 11.60
C ALA A 107 -4.51 -18.41 12.72
N MET A 108 -4.93 -17.75 13.81
CA MET A 108 -4.17 -17.59 15.04
C MET A 108 -4.42 -18.74 16.01
#